data_AF-A0A7W4VR25-F1
#
_entry.id   AF-A0A7W4VR25-F1
#
_cell.length_a   1.000
_cell.length_b   1.000
_cell.length_c   1.000
_cell.angle_alpha   90.00
_cell.angle_beta   90.00
_cell.angle_gamma   90.00
#
_symmetry.space_group_name_H-M   'P 1'
#
loop_
_entity.id
_entity.type
_entity.pdbx_description
1 polymer ?
#
loop_
_entity_poly.entity_id
_entity_poly.type
_entity_poly.pdbx_seq_one_letter_code
_entity_poly.pdbx_strand_id
1 'polypeptide(L)' 'MSSPILVTGAAGFIGYHVVRRLLADGHPVVGVDSFTPYYDTSLKEARFAQLAPHNT' A
#
# COMPACT_ATOMS: atom_id res chain seq x y z
N MET A 1 -19.64 4.89 -9.17
CA MET A 1 -18.53 4.46 -8.29
C MET A 1 -17.25 5.02 -8.87
N SER A 2 -16.32 5.55 -8.06
CA SER A 2 -15.01 5.98 -8.57
C SER A 2 -14.14 4.75 -8.85
N SER A 3 -13.40 4.77 -9.96
CA SER A 3 -12.42 3.73 -10.25
C SER A 3 -11.29 3.77 -9.21
N PRO A 4 -10.81 2.61 -8.72
CA PRO A 4 -9.68 2.57 -7.79
C PRO A 4 -8.36 2.96 -8.46
N ILE A 5 -7.49 3.58 -7.68
CA ILE A 5 -6.13 3.95 -8.09
C ILE A 5 -5.21 2.75 -7.86
N LEU A 6 -4.52 2.28 -8.90
CA LEU A 6 -3.50 1.23 -8.77
C LEU A 6 -2.17 1.83 -8.32
N VAL A 7 -1.61 1.33 -7.22
CA VAL A 7 -0.27 1.70 -6.76
C VAL A 7 0.62 0.46 -6.73
N THR A 8 1.69 0.47 -7.53
CA THR A 8 2.73 -0.56 -7.51
C THR A 8 3.85 -0.19 -6.52
N GLY A 9 4.48 -1.19 -5.91
CA GLY A 9 5.43 -0.96 -4.81
C GLY A 9 4.77 -0.40 -3.55
N ALA A 10 3.51 -0.78 -3.29
CA ALA A 10 2.67 -0.20 -2.23
C ALA A 10 3.23 -0.37 -0.81
N ALA A 11 4.03 -1.40 -0.54
CA ALA A 11 4.69 -1.61 0.75
C ALA A 11 6.12 -1.04 0.79
N GLY A 12 6.63 -0.53 -0.34
CA GLY A 12 7.88 0.20 -0.44
C GLY A 12 7.86 1.54 0.31
N PHE A 13 9.02 2.20 0.39
CA PHE A 13 9.16 3.46 1.14
C PHE A 13 8.20 4.56 0.63
N ILE A 14 8.27 4.87 -0.66
CA ILE A 14 7.44 5.91 -1.28
C ILE A 14 5.99 5.43 -1.41
N GLY A 15 5.79 4.20 -1.90
CA GLY A 15 4.46 3.62 -2.12
C GLY A 15 3.61 3.62 -0.86
N TYR A 16 4.20 3.30 0.29
CA TYR A 16 3.49 3.33 1.58
C TYR A 16 2.92 4.72 1.89
N HIS A 17 3.73 5.77 1.77
CA HIS A 17 3.27 7.13 2.04
C HIS A 17 2.21 7.62 1.03
N VAL A 18 2.35 7.22 -0.24
CA VAL A 18 1.37 7.53 -1.29
C VAL A 18 0.03 6.86 -1.00
N VAL A 19 0.01 5.55 -0.74
CA VAL A 19 -1.22 4.81 -0.42
C VAL A 19 -1.87 5.41 0.82
N ARG A 20 -1.10 5.69 1.88
CA ARG A 20 -1.63 6.34 3.09
C ARG A 20 -2.30 7.67 2.80
N ARG A 21 -1.71 8.51 1.95
CA ARG A 21 -2.28 9.81 1.60
C ARG A 21 -3.56 9.67 0.79
N LEU A 22 -3.54 8.80 -0.23
CA LEU A 22 -4.71 8.56 -1.08
C LEU A 22 -5.91 8.02 -0.28
N LEU A 23 -5.66 7.09 0.65
CA LEU A 23 -6.69 6.57 1.55
C LEU A 23 -7.23 7.66 2.49
N ALA A 24 -6.35 8.49 3.06
CA ALA A 24 -6.75 9.61 3.92
C ALA A 24 -7.60 10.66 3.19
N ASP A 25 -7.35 10.85 1.89
CA ASP A 25 -8.12 11.74 1.01
C ASP A 25 -9.42 11.07 0.50
N GLY A 26 -9.71 9.82 0.91
CA GLY A 26 -10.94 9.10 0.58
C GLY A 26 -10.95 8.39 -0.78
N HIS A 27 -9.80 8.27 -1.43
CA HIS A 27 -9.70 7.56 -2.69
C HIS A 27 -9.65 6.04 -2.49
N PRO A 28 -10.40 5.25 -3.28
CA PRO A 28 -10.22 3.81 -3.33
C PRO A 28 -8.86 3.46 -3.97
N VAL A 29 -8.10 2.57 -3.35
CA VAL A 29 -6.74 2.18 -3.78
C VAL A 29 -6.63 0.66 -3.87
N VAL A 30 -5.97 0.18 -4.93
CA VAL A 30 -5.48 -1.19 -5.05
C VAL A 30 -3.96 -1.15 -5.00
N GLY A 31 -3.38 -1.66 -3.92
CA GLY A 31 -1.93 -1.72 -3.72
C GLY A 31 -1.35 -3.07 -4.14
N VAL A 32 -0.26 -3.06 -4.91
CA VAL A 32 0.50 -4.26 -5.29
C VAL A 32 1.97 -4.07 -4.92
N ASP A 33 2.58 -5.05 -4.26
CA ASP A 33 4.02 -5.08 -3.96
C ASP A 33 4.57 -6.48 -4.22
N SER A 34 5.80 -6.57 -4.72
CA SER A 34 6.46 -7.83 -5.05
C SER A 34 7.22 -8.45 -3.87
N PHE A 35 7.34 -7.74 -2.74
CA PHE A 35 8.10 -8.18 -1.56
C PHE A 35 9.52 -8.64 -1.85
N THR A 36 10.15 -8.11 -2.91
CA THR A 36 11.54 -8.44 -3.22
C THR A 36 12.46 -8.10 -2.04
N PRO A 37 13.41 -8.98 -1.68
CA PRO A 37 14.23 -8.89 -0.46
C PRO A 37 15.37 -7.86 -0.55
N TYR A 38 15.28 -6.88 -1.47
CA TYR A 38 16.26 -5.80 -1.60
C TYR A 38 16.30 -4.88 -0.35
N TYR A 39 15.29 -5.01 0.52
CA TYR A 39 15.23 -4.51 1.90
C TYR A 39 14.67 -5.61 2.81
N ASP A 40 14.90 -5.51 4.12
CA ASP A 40 14.33 -6.41 5.12
C ASP A 40 12.81 -6.54 4.94
N THR A 41 12.34 -7.77 4.69
CA THR A 41 10.95 -8.07 4.37
C THR A 41 10.01 -7.72 5.54
N SER A 42 10.52 -7.78 6.77
CA SER A 42 9.76 -7.42 7.99
C SER A 42 9.25 -5.96 7.96
N LEU A 43 10.01 -5.05 7.36
CA LEU A 43 9.62 -3.64 7.22
C LEU A 43 8.47 -3.47 6.21
N LYS A 44 8.49 -4.24 5.12
CA LYS A 44 7.41 -4.23 4.13
C LYS A 44 6.13 -4.85 4.71
N GLU A 45 6.24 -5.94 5.46
CA GLU A 45 5.12 -6.58 6.15
C GLU A 45 4.47 -5.63 7.17
N ALA A 46 5.27 -4.94 8.00
CA ALA A 46 4.76 -3.95 8.94
C ALA A 46 4.02 -2.79 8.25
N ARG A 47 4.54 -2.30 7.12
CA ARG A 47 3.87 -1.27 6.31
C ARG A 47 2.57 -1.78 5.68
N PHE A 48 2.59 -3.00 5.15
CA PHE A 48 1.42 -3.64 4.58
C PHE A 48 0.31 -3.81 5.63
N ALA A 49 0.65 -4.28 6.83
CA ALA A 49 -0.32 -4.43 7.93
C ALA A 49 -0.98 -3.11 8.34
N GLN A 50 -0.25 -1.99 8.28
CA GLN A 50 -0.80 -0.65 8.54
C GLN A 50 -1.68 -0.10 7.41
N LEU A 51 -1.51 -0.63 6.19
CA LEU A 51 -2.28 -0.24 5.02
C LEU A 51 -3.50 -1.10 4.78
N ALA A 52 -3.52 -2.33 5.31
CA ALA A 52 -4.57 -3.31 5.06
C ALA A 52 -5.92 -2.84 5.63
N PRO A 53 -6.89 -2.48 4.77
CA PRO A 53 -8.28 -2.35 5.21
C PRO A 53 -8.89 -3.75 5.27
N HIS A 54 -9.53 -4.10 6.38
CA HIS A 54 -10.38 -5.27 6.46
C HIS A 54 -11.63 -5.07 5.59
N ASN A 55 -11.53 -5.41 4.31
CA ASN A 55 -12.70 -5.55 3.45
C ASN A 55 -13.02 -7.05 3.35
N THR A 56 -14.03 -7.47 4.11
CA THR A 56 -14.86 -8.65 3.81
C THR A 56 -15.65 -8.43 2.53
#